data_AF-V4A0A1-F1
#
_entry.id   AF-V4A0A1-F1
#
_cell.length_a   1.000
_cell.length_b   1.000
_cell.length_c   1.000
_cell.angle_alpha   90.00
_cell.angle_beta   90.00
_cell.angle_gamma   90.00
#
_symmetry.space_group_name_H-M   'P 1'
#
loop_
_entity.id
_entity.type
_entity.pdbx_description
1 polymer ?
#
loop_
_entity_poly.entity_id
_entity_poly.type
_entity_poly.pdbx_seq_one_letter_code
_entity_poly.pdbx_strand_id
1 'polypeptide(L)'
;MSVETTPHKEKPHVTLLRKGSNSRMALKEKIVQIYEAFFQGEDPSRGNANFWDEMFLLKVNTGFIENEIDKLSGEGLVNLKENFNLLFYKAVENLRYDNHIRTVNALQTLCALIRGIFKKSCGSYGFDTINLLVGFDAADSVMQN
;
A
#
# COMPACT_ATOMS: atom_id res chain seq x y z
N MET A 1 -77.12 22.88 -20.22
CA MET A 1 -77.68 22.08 -19.12
C MET A 1 -76.70 20.95 -18.85
N SER A 2 -76.19 20.88 -17.63
CA SER A 2 -75.02 20.08 -17.21
C SER A 2 -75.19 18.58 -17.38
N VAL A 3 -74.14 17.89 -17.85
CA VAL A 3 -73.91 16.46 -17.57
C VAL A 3 -72.39 16.23 -17.43
N GLU A 4 -72.00 15.64 -16.30
CA GLU A 4 -70.67 15.17 -15.91
C GLU A 4 -70.16 14.03 -16.80
N THR A 5 -68.84 13.96 -17.04
CA THR A 5 -68.11 12.68 -17.18
C THR A 5 -66.60 12.88 -16.94
N THR A 6 -66.16 12.42 -15.76
CA THR A 6 -64.90 11.69 -15.43
C THR A 6 -63.52 12.18 -15.93
N PRO A 7 -62.54 12.43 -15.04
CA PRO A 7 -61.13 12.46 -15.43
C PRO A 7 -60.54 11.03 -15.47
N HIS A 8 -59.92 10.67 -16.59
CA HIS A 8 -59.12 9.45 -16.75
C HIS A 8 -57.95 9.45 -15.76
N LYS A 9 -57.86 8.39 -14.96
CA LYS A 9 -56.80 8.14 -13.98
C LYS A 9 -55.56 7.59 -14.71
N GLU A 10 -54.66 8.47 -15.12
CA GLU A 10 -53.33 8.05 -15.60
C GLU A 10 -52.52 7.50 -14.41
N LYS A 11 -52.15 6.22 -14.51
CA LYS A 11 -51.29 5.56 -13.53
C LYS A 11 -49.88 6.15 -13.67
N PRO A 12 -49.24 6.65 -12.61
CA PRO A 12 -47.85 7.05 -12.70
C PRO A 12 -47.02 5.80 -12.97
N HIS A 13 -46.38 5.76 -14.14
CA HIS A 13 -45.30 4.82 -14.41
C HIS A 13 -44.23 5.06 -13.36
N VAL A 14 -44.10 4.15 -12.40
CA VAL A 14 -42.98 4.15 -11.46
C VAL A 14 -41.75 3.79 -12.26
N THR A 15 -41.08 4.81 -12.78
CA THR A 15 -39.72 4.68 -13.29
C THR A 15 -38.86 4.38 -12.07
N LEU A 16 -38.58 3.10 -11.83
CA LEU A 16 -37.58 2.65 -10.87
C LEU A 16 -36.24 3.20 -11.33
N LEU A 17 -35.91 4.42 -10.88
CA LEU A 17 -34.58 4.98 -10.98
C LEU A 17 -33.66 4.05 -10.20
N ARG A 18 -32.94 3.20 -10.94
CA ARG A 18 -31.82 2.43 -10.42
C ARG A 18 -30.90 3.44 -9.73
N LYS A 19 -30.88 3.41 -8.40
CA LYS A 19 -29.92 4.12 -7.57
C LYS A 19 -28.55 3.58 -7.97
N GLY A 20 -27.90 4.27 -8.92
CA GLY A 20 -26.51 4.05 -9.24
C GLY A 20 -25.75 4.23 -7.94
N SER A 21 -25.30 3.12 -7.35
CA SER A 21 -24.28 3.17 -6.32
C SER A 21 -23.07 3.82 -6.98
N ASN A 22 -22.89 5.12 -6.75
CA ASN A 22 -21.69 5.87 -7.10
C ASN A 22 -20.51 5.46 -6.19
N SER A 23 -20.41 4.19 -5.82
CA SER A 23 -19.14 3.61 -5.40
C SER A 23 -18.33 3.29 -6.65
N ARG A 24 -17.97 4.34 -7.42
CA ARG A 24 -16.72 4.28 -8.15
C ARG A 24 -15.65 4.25 -7.07
N MET A 25 -15.36 3.07 -6.51
CA MET A 25 -14.05 2.83 -5.90
C MET A 25 -13.07 3.29 -6.97
N ALA A 26 -12.44 4.44 -6.75
CA ALA A 26 -11.43 4.95 -7.65
C ALA A 26 -10.46 3.80 -7.88
N LEU A 27 -10.18 3.47 -9.14
CA LEU A 27 -9.29 2.37 -9.50
C LEU A 27 -7.92 2.69 -8.88
N LYS A 28 -7.63 2.13 -7.70
CA LYS A 28 -6.37 2.35 -7.01
C LYS A 28 -5.28 1.67 -7.82
N GLU A 29 -4.15 2.36 -8.00
CA GLU A 29 -2.98 1.80 -8.68
C GLU A 29 -2.56 0.48 -8.01
N LYS A 30 -2.18 -0.54 -8.80
CA LYS A 30 -1.78 -1.86 -8.27
C LYS A 30 -0.67 -1.75 -7.23
N ILE A 31 0.29 -0.86 -7.45
CA ILE A 31 1.41 -0.63 -6.53
C ILE A 31 0.95 -0.07 -5.17
N VAL A 32 -0.08 0.79 -5.17
CA VAL A 32 -0.65 1.34 -3.94
C VAL A 32 -1.34 0.23 -3.14
N GLN A 33 -2.12 -0.62 -3.81
CA GLN A 33 -2.77 -1.76 -3.16
C GLN A 33 -1.75 -2.74 -2.54
N ILE A 34 -0.63 -2.97 -3.22
CA ILE A 34 0.46 -3.81 -2.69
C ILE A 34 1.03 -3.21 -1.40
N TYR A 35 1.35 -1.92 -1.39
CA TYR A 35 1.87 -1.27 -0.17
C TYR A 35 0.83 -1.24 0.95
N GLU A 36 -0.45 -1.00 0.64
CA GLU A 36 -1.54 -1.07 1.62
C GLU A 36 -1.59 -2.43 2.30
N ALA A 37 -1.52 -3.53 1.54
CA ALA A 37 -1.52 -4.88 2.10
C ALA A 37 -0.34 -5.09 3.07
N PHE A 38 0.87 -4.73 2.67
CA PHE A 38 2.04 -4.80 3.57
C PHE A 38 1.87 -3.96 4.84
N PHE A 39 1.30 -2.76 4.74
CA PHE A 39 1.09 -1.87 5.89
C PHE A 39 -0.14 -2.23 6.73
N GLN A 40 -0.93 -3.21 6.29
CA GLN A 40 -2.02 -3.81 7.07
C GLN A 40 -1.62 -5.10 7.79
N GLY A 41 -0.36 -5.53 7.66
CA GLY A 41 0.13 -6.76 8.28
C GLY A 41 0.10 -7.97 7.33
N GLU A 42 -0.36 -7.80 6.08
CA GLU A 42 -0.44 -8.88 5.11
C GLU A 42 0.86 -9.04 4.32
N ASP A 43 1.00 -10.21 3.69
CA ASP A 43 2.12 -10.51 2.80
C ASP A 43 1.58 -10.97 1.43
N PRO A 44 1.35 -10.02 0.49
CA PRO A 44 0.82 -10.31 -0.84
C PRO A 44 1.80 -11.09 -1.73
N SER A 45 3.04 -11.32 -1.30
CA SER A 45 4.03 -12.10 -2.05
C SER A 45 3.83 -13.61 -1.93
N ARG A 46 3.06 -14.06 -0.92
CA ARG A 46 2.83 -15.49 -0.66
C ARG A 46 2.10 -16.16 -1.83
N GLY A 47 2.70 -17.24 -2.32
CA GLY A 47 2.12 -18.04 -3.40
C GLY A 47 2.41 -17.54 -4.82
N ASN A 48 3.20 -16.48 -4.99
CA ASN A 48 3.66 -16.02 -6.30
C ASN A 48 5.19 -15.83 -6.33
N ALA A 49 5.90 -16.75 -6.99
CA ALA A 49 7.35 -16.71 -7.12
C ALA A 49 7.86 -15.47 -7.88
N ASN A 50 7.06 -14.93 -8.81
CA ASN A 50 7.43 -13.76 -9.63
C ASN A 50 6.92 -12.44 -9.03
N PHE A 51 6.38 -12.45 -7.81
CA PHE A 51 5.75 -11.27 -7.23
C PHE A 51 6.68 -10.06 -7.19
N TRP A 52 7.89 -10.24 -6.62
CA TRP A 52 8.86 -9.16 -6.45
C TRP A 52 9.33 -8.60 -7.78
N ASP A 53 9.55 -9.51 -8.73
CA ASP A 53 9.90 -9.23 -10.10
C ASP A 53 8.87 -8.35 -10.82
N GLU A 54 7.58 -8.64 -10.62
CA GLU A 54 6.48 -7.85 -11.15
C GLU A 54 6.31 -6.52 -10.40
N MET A 55 6.41 -6.55 -9.06
CA MET A 55 6.24 -5.38 -8.21
C MET A 55 7.25 -4.29 -8.56
N PHE A 56 8.54 -4.64 -8.69
CA PHE A 56 9.59 -3.66 -9.00
C PHE A 56 9.57 -3.17 -10.45
N LEU A 57 8.75 -3.74 -11.33
CA LEU A 57 8.47 -3.15 -12.65
C LEU A 57 7.44 -2.02 -12.57
N LEU A 58 6.63 -1.98 -11.52
CA LEU A 58 5.64 -0.93 -11.32
C LEU A 58 6.31 0.35 -10.82
N LYS A 59 5.87 1.49 -11.35
CA LYS A 59 6.33 2.80 -10.89
C LYS A 59 6.01 2.97 -9.40
N VAL A 60 7.04 3.27 -8.62
CA VAL A 60 6.89 3.46 -7.17
C VAL A 60 6.17 4.77 -6.87
N ASN A 61 5.26 4.71 -5.91
CA ASN A 61 4.60 5.88 -5.35
C ASN A 61 5.24 6.21 -3.99
N THR A 62 6.35 6.94 -4.02
CA THR A 62 7.12 7.27 -2.80
C THR A 62 6.31 8.11 -1.82
N GLY A 63 5.50 9.05 -2.33
CA GLY A 63 4.63 9.89 -1.50
C GLY A 63 3.58 9.07 -0.77
N PHE A 64 3.04 8.01 -1.39
CA PHE A 64 2.12 7.11 -0.72
C PHE A 64 2.79 6.37 0.45
N ILE A 65 3.97 5.78 0.22
CA ILE A 65 4.74 5.06 1.24
C ILE A 65 5.02 5.97 2.45
N GLU A 66 5.57 7.16 2.19
CA GLU A 66 5.93 8.12 3.24
C GLU A 66 4.69 8.59 4.01
N ASN A 67 3.57 8.86 3.33
CA ASN A 67 2.32 9.28 3.96
C ASN A 67 1.68 8.17 4.81
N GLU A 68 1.71 6.91 4.37
CA GLU A 68 1.19 5.80 5.17
C GLU A 68 2.03 5.57 6.42
N ILE A 69 3.36 5.61 6.29
CA ILE A 69 4.25 5.51 7.45
C ILE A 69 4.02 6.65 8.43
N ASP A 70 3.77 7.88 7.95
CA ASP A 70 3.49 9.03 8.79
C ASP A 70 2.19 8.86 9.60
N LYS A 71 1.19 8.14 9.08
CA LYS A 71 -0.07 7.86 9.77
C LYS A 71 0.05 6.79 10.87
N LEU A 72 1.06 5.92 10.81
CA LEU A 72 1.24 4.86 11.79
C LEU A 72 1.62 5.43 13.17
N SER A 73 1.12 4.78 14.22
CA SER A 73 1.59 4.99 15.59
C SER A 73 2.93 4.27 15.81
N GLY A 74 3.63 4.58 16.91
CA GLY A 74 4.87 3.86 17.25
C GLY A 74 4.66 2.35 17.42
N GLU A 75 3.55 1.94 18.04
CA GLU A 75 3.17 0.52 18.17
C GLU A 75 2.85 -0.11 16.80
N GLY A 76 2.13 0.60 15.93
CA GLY A 76 1.85 0.14 14.57
C GLY A 76 3.12 -0.11 13.76
N LEU A 77 4.14 0.74 13.91
CA LEU A 77 5.44 0.51 13.28
C LEU A 77 6.11 -0.77 13.77
N VAL A 78 6.12 -1.02 15.08
CA VAL A 78 6.71 -2.23 15.65
C VAL A 78 5.98 -3.49 15.18
N ASN A 79 4.65 -3.45 15.13
CA ASN A 79 3.84 -4.58 14.66
C ASN A 79 4.06 -4.91 13.18
N LEU A 80 4.47 -3.93 12.38
CA LEU A 80 4.75 -4.10 10.95
C LEU A 80 6.24 -4.32 10.66
N LYS A 81 7.07 -4.52 11.69
CA LYS A 81 8.52 -4.72 11.55
C LYS A 81 8.84 -5.76 10.49
N GLU A 82 8.24 -6.96 10.56
CA GLU A 82 8.52 -8.05 9.62
C GLU A 82 8.22 -7.66 8.16
N ASN A 83 7.13 -6.92 7.92
CA ASN A 83 6.76 -6.47 6.59
C ASN A 83 7.70 -5.40 6.04
N PHE A 84 8.13 -4.47 6.90
CA PHE A 84 9.16 -3.50 6.53
C PHE A 84 10.50 -4.17 6.24
N ASN A 85 10.89 -5.16 7.06
CA ASN A 85 12.12 -5.93 6.86
C ASN A 85 12.08 -6.68 5.52
N LEU A 86 10.97 -7.35 5.22
CA LEU A 86 10.78 -8.07 3.96
C LEU A 86 10.86 -7.14 2.75
N LEU A 87 10.14 -6.00 2.79
CA LEU A 87 10.18 -4.99 1.73
C LEU A 87 11.58 -4.42 1.53
N PHE A 88 12.26 -4.09 2.63
CA PHE A 88 13.62 -3.55 2.61
C PHE A 88 14.60 -4.56 2.02
N TYR A 89 14.59 -5.80 2.54
CA TYR A 89 15.44 -6.88 2.06
C TYR A 89 15.24 -7.14 0.57
N LYS A 90 13.99 -7.27 0.11
CA LYS A 90 13.68 -7.55 -1.29
C LYS A 90 14.03 -6.40 -2.22
N ALA A 91 13.92 -5.16 -1.76
CA ALA A 91 14.40 -4.02 -2.52
C ALA A 91 15.93 -4.01 -2.63
N VAL A 92 16.66 -4.33 -1.55
CA VAL A 92 18.13 -4.48 -1.59
C VAL A 92 18.56 -5.61 -2.52
N GLU A 93 17.91 -6.77 -2.48
CA GLU A 93 18.17 -7.87 -3.42
C GLU A 93 17.98 -7.41 -4.87
N ASN A 94 16.92 -6.63 -5.14
CA ASN A 94 16.59 -6.14 -6.48
C ASN A 94 17.61 -5.14 -7.04
N LEU A 95 18.45 -4.52 -6.20
CA LEU A 95 19.53 -3.63 -6.67
C LEU A 95 20.63 -4.38 -7.43
N ARG A 96 20.75 -5.71 -7.24
CA ARG A 96 21.80 -6.54 -7.85
C ARG A 96 21.47 -7.01 -9.27
N TYR A 97 20.24 -6.76 -9.75
CA TYR A 97 19.77 -7.23 -11.05
C TYR A 97 20.10 -6.22 -12.15
N ASP A 98 20.32 -6.74 -13.36
CA ASP A 98 20.70 -5.96 -14.55
C ASP A 98 19.50 -5.30 -15.26
N ASN A 99 18.46 -4.93 -14.50
CA ASN A 99 17.28 -4.24 -15.01
C ASN A 99 17.16 -2.85 -14.37
N HIS A 100 17.54 -1.83 -15.13
CA HIS A 100 17.56 -0.45 -14.66
C HIS A 100 16.21 0.05 -14.10
N ILE A 101 15.08 -0.38 -14.67
CA ILE A 101 13.75 0.03 -14.17
C ILE A 101 13.53 -0.55 -12.77
N ARG A 102 13.81 -1.83 -12.59
CA ARG A 102 13.70 -2.50 -11.29
C ARG A 102 14.65 -1.89 -10.26
N THR A 103 15.91 -1.66 -10.64
CA THR A 103 16.91 -1.05 -9.76
C THR A 103 16.47 0.33 -9.29
N VAL A 104 15.96 1.18 -10.19
CA VAL A 104 15.48 2.53 -9.83
C VAL A 104 14.26 2.46 -8.92
N ASN A 105 13.28 1.63 -9.24
CA ASN A 105 12.07 1.46 -8.43
C ASN A 105 12.41 0.87 -7.04
N ALA A 106 13.28 -0.13 -6.97
CA ALA A 106 13.75 -0.69 -5.72
C ALA A 106 14.47 0.36 -4.86
N LEU A 107 15.35 1.17 -5.47
CA LEU A 107 16.03 2.26 -4.78
C LEU A 107 15.05 3.33 -4.27
N GLN A 108 14.05 3.71 -5.08
CA GLN A 108 13.02 4.65 -4.67
C GLN A 108 12.20 4.11 -3.49
N THR A 109 11.89 2.82 -3.48
CA THR A 109 11.21 2.14 -2.37
C THR A 109 12.07 2.22 -1.10
N LEU A 110 13.35 1.89 -1.20
CA LEU A 110 14.30 2.01 -0.08
C LEU A 110 14.37 3.43 0.47
N CYS A 111 14.52 4.43 -0.40
CA CYS A 111 14.55 5.83 0.01
C CYS A 111 13.26 6.26 0.72
N ALA A 112 12.10 5.85 0.22
CA ALA A 112 10.81 6.19 0.83
C ALA A 112 10.62 5.55 2.21
N LEU A 113 10.99 4.26 2.35
CA LEU A 113 10.95 3.56 3.64
C LEU A 113 11.86 4.22 4.67
N ILE A 114 13.12 4.48 4.30
CA ILE A 114 14.11 5.12 5.20
C ILE A 114 13.61 6.51 5.60
N ARG A 115 13.16 7.34 4.65
CA ARG A 115 12.67 8.69 4.96
C ARG A 115 11.46 8.66 5.87
N GLY A 116 10.47 7.82 5.56
CA GLY A 116 9.24 7.71 6.36
C GLY A 116 9.55 7.30 7.79
N ILE A 117 10.33 6.24 7.98
CA ILE A 117 10.66 5.71 9.30
C ILE A 117 11.57 6.67 10.07
N PHE A 118 12.61 7.21 9.42
CA PHE A 118 13.54 8.13 10.08
C PHE A 118 12.83 9.39 10.56
N LYS A 119 11.94 9.97 9.74
CA LYS A 119 11.12 11.12 10.13
C LYS A 119 10.29 10.83 11.40
N LYS A 120 9.75 9.61 11.52
CA LYS A 120 9.00 9.20 12.72
C LYS A 120 9.90 9.01 13.94
N SER A 121 11.12 8.51 13.73
CA SER A 121 12.09 8.25 14.81
C SER A 121 12.57 9.54 15.51
N CYS A 122 12.74 10.64 14.77
CA CYS A 122 13.15 11.94 15.32
C CYS A 122 12.08 12.63 16.17
N GLY A 123 10.80 12.28 15.99
CA GLY A 123 9.68 13.06 16.55
C GLY A 123 9.35 12.75 18.01
N SER A 124 9.38 11.48 18.44
CA SER A 124 8.92 11.11 19.80
C SER A 124 9.32 9.71 20.29
N TYR A 125 9.94 8.86 19.46
CA TYR A 125 9.91 7.42 19.74
C TYR A 125 11.25 6.74 20.01
N GLY A 126 12.40 7.41 19.87
CA GLY A 126 13.70 6.79 20.18
C GLY A 126 13.91 5.41 19.53
N PHE A 127 13.25 5.16 18.38
CA PHE A 127 13.30 3.86 17.73
C PHE A 127 14.62 3.72 17.00
N ASP A 128 15.19 2.52 17.14
CA ASP A 128 16.31 2.11 16.32
C ASP A 128 15.80 1.83 14.89
N THR A 129 15.98 2.81 14.01
CA THR A 129 15.60 2.74 12.59
C THR A 129 16.24 1.52 11.91
N ILE A 130 17.45 1.14 12.34
CA ILE A 130 18.17 -0.02 11.79
C ILE A 130 17.47 -1.30 12.23
N ASN A 131 17.13 -1.43 13.51
CA ASN A 131 16.38 -2.61 13.99
C ASN A 131 15.01 -2.76 13.28
N LEU A 132 14.33 -1.64 12.99
CA LEU A 132 13.03 -1.69 12.33
C LEU A 132 13.13 -2.07 10.85
N LEU A 133 14.20 -1.67 10.16
CA LEU A 133 14.36 -1.94 8.73
C LEU A 133 15.08 -3.24 8.40
N VAL A 134 16.05 -3.62 9.23
CA VAL A 134 16.99 -4.73 8.96
C VAL A 134 16.83 -5.85 9.99
N GLY A 135 16.41 -5.51 11.21
CA GLY A 135 16.39 -6.44 12.33
C GLY A 135 17.80 -6.77 12.81
N PHE A 136 18.03 -6.71 14.13
CA PHE A 136 19.33 -7.10 14.68
C PHE A 136 19.64 -8.59 14.50
N ASP A 137 18.62 -9.46 14.57
CA ASP A 137 18.80 -10.92 14.51
C ASP A 137 19.28 -11.42 13.12
N ALA A 138 18.94 -10.71 12.04
CA ALA A 138 19.36 -11.07 10.69
C ALA A 138 20.81 -10.65 10.39
N ALA A 139 21.29 -9.56 11.01
CA ALA A 139 22.66 -9.06 10.84
C ALA A 139 23.69 -9.96 11.55
N ASP A 140 23.37 -10.44 12.76
CA ASP A 140 24.25 -11.36 13.52
C ASP A 140 24.46 -12.70 12.81
N SER A 141 23.44 -13.21 12.10
CA SER A 141 23.54 -14.46 11.35
C SER A 141 24.49 -14.39 10.14
N VAL A 142 24.75 -13.19 9.60
CA VAL A 142 25.67 -12.99 8.48
C VAL A 142 27.11 -12.72 8.96
N MET A 143 27.29 -12.17 10.17
CA MET A 143 28.61 -11.89 10.75
C MET A 143 29.27 -13.08 11.47
N GLN A 144 28.57 -14.20 11.63
CA GLN A 144 29.13 -15.43 12.23
C GLN A 144 29.79 -16.40 11.23
N ASN A 145 29.98 -16.02 9.96
CA ASN A 145 30.74 -16.80 8.97
C ASN A 145 32.03 -16.11 8.56
#